data_AF-A0AAV2SYL2-F1
#
_entry.id   AF-A0AAV2SYL2-F1
#
_cell.length_a   1.000
_cell.length_b   1.000
_cell.length_c   1.000
_cell.angle_alpha   90.00
_cell.angle_beta   90.00
_cell.angle_gamma   90.00
#
_symmetry.space_group_name_H-M   'P 1'
#
loop_
_entity.id
_entity.type
_entity.pdbx_description
1 polymer ?
#
loop_
_entity_poly.entity_id
_entity_poly.type
_entity_poly.pdbx_seq_one_letter_code
_entity_poly.pdbx_strand_id
1 'polypeptide(L)'
;MAPNRQSNTDVYSNWSRKSTFPHSVKSAASSRGSSFYSNPYAKREQIQYIVLPLAVVSLLLCLVHFVLLPFIRVHFRSYELNSNDLFNKSVPYKLEVLSWPGYTSDQRMSKLLPLLDGMFKYADTSVNLRSRTVTSMMKVRMKWTQYQACWPLDVLSSVAALAFEVIRQGRRKKHVKLDTAPMFGMCLMFFLTTLLRASGTYFYYSTLNSVSDVLAEVNLAVKLKAQKVNATTIPYEVLLETPREYMFVHMAAIFLSLINLTFVLDYLDPV
;
A
#
# COMPACT_ATOMS: atom_id res chain seq x y z
N MET A 1 -25.72 -59.22 35.82
CA MET A 1 -26.74 -58.32 36.42
C MET A 1 -26.02 -57.19 37.12
N ALA A 2 -26.41 -55.94 36.90
CA ALA A 2 -25.88 -54.77 37.59
C ALA A 2 -27.03 -53.99 38.26
N PRO A 3 -26.85 -53.40 39.45
CA PRO A 3 -27.93 -52.78 40.21
C PRO A 3 -28.30 -51.37 39.71
N ASN A 4 -29.51 -50.94 40.09
CA ASN A 4 -30.17 -49.70 39.69
C ASN A 4 -30.25 -48.73 40.88
N ARG A 5 -29.99 -47.41 40.69
CA ARG A 5 -30.45 -46.38 41.65
C ARG A 5 -30.53 -44.94 41.07
N GLN A 6 -31.75 -44.58 40.68
CA GLN A 6 -32.53 -43.38 41.06
C GLN A 6 -31.85 -42.03 41.41
N SER A 7 -32.48 -40.97 40.93
CA SER A 7 -32.39 -39.57 41.37
C SER A 7 -33.28 -39.25 42.59
N ASN A 8 -32.89 -38.22 43.36
CA ASN A 8 -33.73 -37.26 44.14
C ASN A 8 -32.75 -36.13 44.60
N THR A 9 -32.92 -34.85 44.25
CA THR A 9 -33.90 -33.81 44.66
C THR A 9 -33.67 -33.18 46.05
N ASP A 10 -33.95 -31.86 46.10
CA ASP A 10 -34.28 -31.02 47.26
C ASP A 10 -33.24 -30.81 48.39
N VAL A 11 -32.46 -29.73 48.26
CA VAL A 11 -31.67 -29.13 49.36
C VAL A 11 -31.82 -27.60 49.36
N TYR A 12 -32.57 -27.09 50.36
CA TYR A 12 -32.72 -25.70 50.79
C TYR A 12 -33.19 -24.61 49.81
N SER A 13 -34.52 -24.58 49.61
CA SER A 13 -35.25 -23.31 49.46
C SER A 13 -35.84 -22.87 50.82
N ASN A 14 -35.28 -21.84 51.46
CA ASN A 14 -36.00 -20.96 52.41
C ASN A 14 -35.07 -19.89 53.01
N TRP A 15 -35.49 -18.62 52.99
CA TRP A 15 -35.39 -17.61 54.07
C TRP A 15 -35.99 -16.29 53.54
N SER A 16 -36.99 -15.73 54.22
CA SER A 16 -37.60 -14.44 53.83
C SER A 16 -38.29 -13.74 54.98
N ARG A 17 -38.25 -12.39 55.00
CA ARG A 17 -39.00 -11.46 55.90
C ARG A 17 -38.51 -11.53 57.37
N LYS A 18 -38.50 -10.46 58.19
CA LYS A 18 -38.96 -9.04 58.16
C LYS A 18 -37.91 -8.22 58.97
N SER A 19 -37.79 -6.89 58.92
CA SER A 19 -38.42 -5.83 58.10
C SER A 19 -37.35 -4.75 57.73
N THR A 20 -37.39 -3.41 57.82
CA THR A 20 -38.33 -2.37 58.34
C THR A 20 -38.08 -1.04 57.59
N PHE A 21 -38.90 0.00 57.86
CA PHE A 21 -38.84 1.38 57.31
C PHE A 21 -38.77 2.39 58.49
N PRO A 22 -38.46 3.72 58.33
CA PRO A 22 -39.00 4.60 57.28
C PRO A 22 -38.17 5.83 56.79
N HIS A 23 -38.83 6.63 55.94
CA HIS A 23 -38.63 8.06 55.59
C HIS A 23 -37.36 8.55 54.85
N SER A 24 -37.52 8.67 53.52
CA SER A 24 -37.62 9.97 52.81
C SER A 24 -36.63 11.11 53.17
N VAL A 25 -35.66 11.34 52.29
CA VAL A 25 -35.28 12.70 51.87
C VAL A 25 -35.28 12.77 50.34
N LYS A 26 -36.21 13.55 49.77
CA LYS A 26 -36.04 14.12 48.43
C LYS A 26 -35.28 15.44 48.58
N SER A 27 -34.07 15.51 48.05
CA SER A 27 -33.38 16.78 47.80
C SER A 27 -32.79 16.74 46.39
N ALA A 28 -33.07 17.75 45.58
CA ALA A 28 -32.69 17.77 44.18
C ALA A 28 -31.35 18.49 43.98
N ALA A 29 -30.31 17.74 43.60
CA ALA A 29 -29.02 18.28 43.18
C ALA A 29 -28.80 18.00 41.69
N SER A 30 -29.43 18.81 40.83
CA SER A 30 -29.26 18.74 39.37
C SER A 30 -28.01 19.55 38.96
N SER A 31 -26.88 18.88 38.76
CA SER A 31 -25.67 19.52 38.22
C SER A 31 -24.79 18.58 37.37
N ARG A 32 -25.24 18.34 36.14
CA ARG A 32 -24.41 18.06 34.94
C ARG A 32 -23.17 17.15 35.12
N GLY A 33 -23.40 15.89 35.50
CA GLY A 33 -22.49 14.79 35.18
C GLY A 33 -22.93 14.07 33.91
N SER A 34 -22.54 14.56 32.72
CA SER A 34 -22.89 13.91 31.45
C SER A 34 -22.04 12.64 31.25
N SER A 35 -22.53 11.51 31.75
CA SER A 35 -21.83 10.22 31.63
C SER A 35 -21.80 9.75 30.18
N PHE A 36 -20.64 9.91 29.54
CA PHE A 36 -20.38 9.61 28.13
C PHE A 36 -20.23 8.09 27.87
N TYR A 37 -21.10 7.27 28.48
CA TYR A 37 -21.22 5.85 28.18
C TYR A 37 -21.86 5.66 26.81
N SER A 38 -21.03 5.76 25.76
CA SER A 38 -21.39 5.34 24.43
C SER A 38 -21.78 3.85 24.47
N ASN A 39 -23.02 3.55 24.08
CA ASN A 39 -23.53 2.19 24.09
C ASN A 39 -22.62 1.31 23.18
N PRO A 40 -21.97 0.27 23.70
CA PRO A 40 -21.00 -0.51 22.91
C PRO A 40 -21.66 -1.25 21.74
N TYR A 41 -22.96 -1.56 21.85
CA TYR A 41 -23.74 -2.10 20.74
C TYR A 41 -23.90 -1.08 19.61
N ALA A 42 -24.10 0.21 19.94
CA ALA A 42 -24.15 1.29 18.96
C ALA A 42 -22.77 1.56 18.30
N LYS A 43 -21.67 1.48 19.06
CA LYS A 43 -20.30 1.52 18.48
C LYS A 43 -20.12 0.39 17.48
N ARG A 44 -20.45 -0.85 17.86
CA ARG A 44 -20.38 -2.01 16.97
C ARG A 44 -21.27 -1.84 15.73
N GLU A 45 -22.47 -1.27 15.84
CA GLU A 45 -23.34 -0.99 14.68
C GLU A 45 -22.74 0.04 13.73
N GLN A 46 -22.23 1.16 14.23
CA GLN A 46 -21.57 2.18 13.39
C GLN A 46 -20.40 1.61 12.59
N ILE A 47 -19.54 0.79 13.22
CA ILE A 47 -18.41 0.13 12.55
C ILE A 47 -18.89 -0.74 11.37
N GLN A 48 -20.01 -1.47 11.53
CA GLN A 48 -20.52 -2.38 10.49
C GLN A 48 -20.92 -1.66 9.20
N TYR A 49 -21.35 -0.39 9.28
CA TYR A 49 -21.69 0.44 8.11
C TYR A 49 -20.45 1.10 7.48
N ILE A 50 -19.37 1.23 8.23
CA ILE A 50 -18.11 1.88 7.81
C ILE A 50 -17.16 0.90 7.10
N VAL A 51 -17.13 -0.38 7.51
CA VAL A 51 -16.21 -1.40 6.95
C VAL A 51 -16.41 -1.62 5.44
N LEU A 52 -17.65 -1.78 4.94
CA LEU A 52 -17.88 -2.00 3.50
C LEU A 52 -17.37 -0.84 2.62
N PRO A 53 -17.74 0.45 2.88
CA PRO A 53 -17.17 1.59 2.15
C PRO A 53 -15.64 1.64 2.19
N LEU A 54 -15.01 1.45 3.35
CA LEU A 54 -13.55 1.48 3.47
C LEU A 54 -12.86 0.34 2.71
N ALA A 55 -13.47 -0.84 2.65
CA ALA A 55 -12.99 -1.98 1.88
C ALA A 55 -13.07 -1.69 0.37
N VAL A 56 -14.18 -1.10 -0.10
CA VAL A 56 -14.36 -0.69 -1.50
C VAL A 56 -13.34 0.38 -1.89
N VAL A 57 -13.14 1.41 -1.07
CA VAL A 57 -12.13 2.45 -1.33
C VAL A 57 -10.71 1.86 -1.31
N SER A 58 -10.42 0.88 -0.45
CA SER A 58 -9.12 0.19 -0.42
C SER A 58 -8.85 -0.64 -1.68
N LEU A 59 -9.87 -1.27 -2.27
CA LEU A 59 -9.76 -1.92 -3.58
C LEU A 59 -9.61 -0.88 -4.71
N LEU A 60 -10.36 0.21 -4.67
CA LEU A 60 -10.26 1.28 -5.69
C LEU A 60 -8.88 1.94 -5.68
N LEU A 61 -8.30 2.23 -4.51
CA LEU A 61 -6.92 2.74 -4.41
C LEU A 61 -5.90 1.75 -4.99
N CYS A 62 -6.05 0.45 -4.70
CA CYS A 62 -5.23 -0.60 -5.29
C CYS A 62 -5.28 -0.57 -6.83
N LEU A 63 -6.48 -0.55 -7.41
CA LEU A 63 -6.67 -0.52 -8.86
C LEU A 63 -6.14 0.77 -9.52
N VAL A 64 -6.41 1.94 -8.92
CA VAL A 64 -5.87 3.23 -9.37
C VAL A 64 -4.34 3.22 -9.38
N HIS A 65 -3.74 2.71 -8.31
CA HIS A 65 -2.29 2.63 -8.12
C HIS A 65 -1.58 1.78 -9.18
N PHE A 66 -2.16 0.62 -9.54
CA PHE A 66 -1.57 -0.28 -10.54
C PHE A 66 -1.88 0.07 -12.00
N VAL A 67 -3.04 0.68 -12.28
CA VAL A 67 -3.51 0.95 -13.66
C VAL A 67 -3.18 2.37 -14.15
N LEU A 68 -3.35 3.39 -13.31
CA LEU A 68 -3.28 4.79 -13.74
C LEU A 68 -1.94 5.46 -13.45
N LEU A 69 -1.23 5.05 -12.39
CA LEU A 69 0.01 5.70 -11.99
C LEU A 69 1.23 5.07 -12.70
N PRO A 70 2.07 5.87 -13.38
CA PRO A 70 3.30 5.37 -13.97
C PRO A 70 4.30 5.05 -12.85
N PHE A 71 4.63 3.75 -12.75
CA PHE A 71 5.60 3.20 -11.81
C PHE A 71 6.97 3.87 -11.94
N ILE A 72 7.44 4.12 -13.18
CA ILE A 72 8.64 4.94 -13.43
C ILE A 72 8.36 5.96 -14.55
N ARG A 73 8.91 7.17 -14.42
CA ARG A 73 9.05 8.16 -15.50
C ARG A 73 10.53 8.54 -15.64
N VAL A 74 11.03 8.57 -16.87
CA VAL A 74 12.41 8.97 -17.18
C VAL A 74 12.40 10.07 -18.24
N HIS A 75 13.18 11.12 -18.01
CA HIS A 75 13.30 12.31 -18.84
C HIS A 75 14.65 12.30 -19.57
N PHE A 76 14.63 12.42 -20.89
CA PHE A 76 15.81 12.64 -21.72
C PHE A 76 15.86 14.12 -22.09
N ARG A 77 16.96 14.79 -21.73
CA ARG A 77 17.14 16.24 -21.88
C ARG A 77 18.43 16.54 -22.61
N SER A 78 18.37 17.38 -23.64
CA SER A 78 19.55 17.94 -24.30
C SER A 78 19.83 19.35 -23.78
N TYR A 79 21.11 19.72 -23.64
CA TYR A 79 21.53 21.04 -23.18
C TYR A 79 22.69 21.58 -24.01
N GLU A 80 22.72 22.89 -24.18
CA GLU A 80 23.94 23.60 -24.61
C GLU A 80 24.86 23.78 -23.40
N LEU A 81 26.14 23.43 -23.59
CA LEU A 81 27.22 23.63 -22.62
C LEU A 81 27.79 25.04 -22.83
N ASN A 82 27.33 25.99 -22.03
CA ASN A 82 27.92 27.33 -22.00
C ASN A 82 29.23 27.29 -21.18
N SER A 83 30.34 27.82 -21.73
CA SER A 83 31.70 27.50 -21.28
C SER A 83 32.02 27.87 -19.83
N ASN A 84 31.27 28.81 -19.27
CA ASN A 84 31.57 29.43 -17.97
C ASN A 84 30.68 28.89 -16.84
N ASP A 85 29.69 28.04 -17.14
CA ASP A 85 28.57 27.81 -16.22
C ASP A 85 28.13 26.33 -16.16
N LEU A 86 28.96 25.51 -15.51
CA LEU A 86 28.71 24.06 -15.35
C LEU A 86 27.51 23.72 -14.46
N PHE A 87 26.90 24.71 -13.80
CA PHE A 87 25.89 24.51 -12.76
C PHE A 87 24.56 25.26 -13.00
N ASN A 88 24.54 26.40 -13.71
CA ASN A 88 23.27 26.96 -14.18
C ASN A 88 22.68 26.10 -15.30
N LYS A 89 21.56 25.45 -15.00
CA LYS A 89 20.81 24.64 -15.96
C LYS A 89 20.20 25.53 -17.04
N SER A 90 20.78 25.51 -18.23
CA SER A 90 20.14 26.01 -19.44
C SER A 90 18.80 25.30 -19.67
N VAL A 91 17.85 25.99 -20.32
CA VAL A 91 16.53 25.40 -20.62
C VAL A 91 16.73 24.26 -21.63
N PRO A 92 16.25 23.03 -21.36
CA PRO A 92 16.49 21.91 -22.26
C PRO A 92 15.69 22.08 -23.56
N TYR A 93 16.39 22.19 -24.68
CA TYR A 93 15.77 22.46 -26.00
C TYR A 93 15.04 21.26 -26.60
N LYS A 94 15.31 20.04 -26.10
CA LYS A 94 14.55 18.83 -26.40
C LYS A 94 14.29 18.06 -25.11
N LEU A 95 13.03 17.66 -24.91
CA LEU A 95 12.57 16.82 -23.80
C LEU A 95 11.80 15.62 -24.36
N GLU A 96 12.25 14.40 -24.07
CA GLU A 96 11.50 13.17 -24.32
C GLU A 96 11.22 12.47 -22.98
N VAL A 97 9.97 12.05 -22.75
CA VAL A 97 9.54 11.46 -21.48
C VAL A 97 9.05 10.04 -21.70
N LEU A 98 9.78 9.07 -21.13
CA LEU A 98 9.41 7.66 -21.13
C LEU A 98 8.77 7.28 -19.80
N SER A 99 7.44 7.13 -19.81
CA SER A 99 6.63 6.66 -18.68
C SER A 99 6.29 5.17 -18.80
N TRP A 100 6.43 4.42 -17.70
CA TRP A 100 6.27 2.98 -17.64
C TRP A 100 5.31 2.59 -16.51
N PRO A 101 4.12 2.01 -16.80
CA PRO A 101 3.25 1.43 -15.79
C PRO A 101 3.86 0.12 -15.25
N GLY A 102 3.49 -0.27 -14.02
CA GLY A 102 4.11 -1.40 -13.31
C GLY A 102 4.02 -2.75 -14.02
N TYR A 103 3.10 -2.94 -14.98
CA TYR A 103 2.91 -4.22 -15.67
C TYR A 103 3.74 -4.39 -16.96
N THR A 104 4.09 -3.32 -17.69
CA THR A 104 4.63 -3.44 -19.07
C THR A 104 6.16 -3.44 -19.15
N SER A 105 6.84 -4.19 -18.29
CA SER A 105 8.33 -4.20 -18.17
C SER A 105 9.03 -4.40 -19.53
N ASP A 106 8.78 -5.54 -20.20
CA ASP A 106 9.57 -5.96 -21.36
C ASP A 106 9.38 -5.07 -22.60
N GLN A 107 8.15 -4.64 -22.90
CA GLN A 107 7.84 -3.74 -24.02
C GLN A 107 8.40 -2.31 -23.85
N ARG A 108 8.83 -1.96 -22.64
CA ARG A 108 9.39 -0.63 -22.32
C ARG A 108 10.90 -0.67 -22.17
N MET A 109 11.44 -1.75 -21.58
CA MET A 109 12.88 -2.04 -21.53
C MET A 109 13.50 -2.03 -22.93
N SER A 110 12.80 -2.58 -23.92
CA SER A 110 13.20 -2.61 -25.33
C SER A 110 13.19 -1.25 -26.04
N LYS A 111 12.54 -0.22 -25.47
CA LYS A 111 12.63 1.18 -25.94
C LYS A 111 13.74 1.96 -25.24
N LEU A 112 14.00 1.66 -23.97
CA LEU A 112 15.09 2.26 -23.20
C LEU A 112 16.47 1.80 -23.69
N LEU A 113 16.65 0.50 -23.94
CA LEU A 113 17.94 -0.08 -24.32
C LEU A 113 18.56 0.56 -25.58
N PRO A 114 17.82 0.81 -26.70
CA PRO A 114 18.36 1.54 -27.85
C PRO A 114 18.80 2.99 -27.56
N LEU A 115 18.10 3.71 -26.68
CA LEU A 115 18.48 5.07 -26.29
C LEU A 115 19.79 5.06 -25.50
N LEU A 116 19.92 4.15 -24.52
CA LEU A 116 21.17 3.94 -23.79
C LEU A 116 22.30 3.49 -24.73
N ASP A 117 22.01 2.66 -25.74
CA ASP A 117 22.99 2.23 -26.75
C ASP A 117 23.52 3.39 -27.61
N GLY A 118 22.65 4.35 -27.97
CA GLY A 118 23.06 5.62 -28.58
C GLY A 118 23.99 6.43 -27.68
N MET A 119 23.73 6.45 -26.36
CA MET A 119 24.58 7.13 -25.39
C MET A 119 25.93 6.43 -25.17
N PHE A 120 25.99 5.10 -25.18
CA PHE A 120 27.26 4.34 -25.14
C PHE A 120 28.12 4.55 -26.39
N LYS A 121 27.48 4.66 -27.57
CA LYS A 121 28.15 5.01 -28.83
C LYS A 121 28.73 6.42 -28.79
N TYR A 122 27.95 7.41 -28.35
CA TYR A 122 28.46 8.78 -28.19
C TYR A 122 29.60 8.85 -27.17
N ALA A 123 29.42 8.23 -26.00
CA ALA A 123 30.40 8.24 -24.91
C ALA A 123 31.70 7.47 -25.26
N ASP A 124 31.73 6.75 -26.38
CA ASP A 124 32.91 5.98 -26.85
C ASP A 124 33.38 4.97 -25.78
N THR A 125 32.39 4.36 -25.12
CA THR A 125 32.64 3.56 -23.92
C THR A 125 33.01 2.14 -24.27
N SER A 126 34.03 1.62 -23.58
CA SER A 126 34.48 0.23 -23.76
C SER A 126 33.35 -0.77 -23.50
N VAL A 127 33.48 -1.95 -24.12
CA VAL A 127 32.53 -3.07 -24.02
C VAL A 127 32.13 -3.38 -22.56
N ASN A 128 33.05 -3.14 -21.62
CA ASN A 128 32.87 -3.37 -20.18
C ASN A 128 31.80 -2.47 -19.54
N LEU A 129 31.63 -1.21 -19.96
CA LEU A 129 30.55 -0.37 -19.42
C LEU A 129 29.19 -0.81 -19.99
N ARG A 130 29.13 -1.06 -21.30
CA ARG A 130 27.92 -1.53 -21.98
C ARG A 130 27.44 -2.88 -21.39
N SER A 131 28.35 -3.83 -21.14
CA SER A 131 28.01 -5.12 -20.53
C SER A 131 27.63 -4.99 -19.04
N ARG A 132 28.32 -4.13 -18.27
CA ARG A 132 27.95 -3.76 -16.89
C ARG A 132 26.53 -3.20 -16.84
N THR A 133 26.20 -2.23 -17.68
CA THR A 133 24.85 -1.64 -17.71
C THR A 133 23.79 -2.65 -18.13
N VAL A 134 24.01 -3.45 -19.19
CA VAL A 134 23.06 -4.52 -19.57
C VAL A 134 22.83 -5.50 -18.40
N THR A 135 23.89 -5.85 -17.66
CA THR A 135 23.80 -6.71 -16.47
C THR A 135 22.99 -6.04 -15.34
N SER A 136 23.22 -4.75 -15.07
CA SER A 136 22.44 -4.00 -14.08
C SER A 136 20.98 -3.81 -14.51
N MET A 137 20.69 -3.63 -15.80
CA MET A 137 19.34 -3.59 -16.34
C MET A 137 18.61 -4.94 -16.23
N MET A 138 19.32 -6.07 -16.34
CA MET A 138 18.76 -7.38 -16.00
C MET A 138 18.47 -7.53 -14.50
N LYS A 139 19.30 -6.96 -13.61
CA LYS A 139 18.99 -6.89 -12.17
C LYS A 139 17.76 -6.03 -11.87
N VAL A 140 17.62 -4.89 -12.56
CA VAL A 140 16.39 -4.06 -12.53
C VAL A 140 15.18 -4.87 -12.98
N ARG A 141 15.27 -5.61 -14.10
CA ARG A 141 14.20 -6.48 -14.60
C ARG A 141 13.79 -7.52 -13.56
N MET A 142 14.74 -8.19 -12.90
CA MET A 142 14.44 -9.17 -11.84
C MET A 142 13.71 -8.55 -10.64
N LYS A 143 14.14 -7.37 -10.15
CA LYS A 143 13.44 -6.64 -9.08
C LYS A 143 12.04 -6.20 -9.51
N TRP A 144 11.90 -5.78 -10.76
CA TRP A 144 10.60 -5.42 -11.34
C TRP A 144 9.66 -6.63 -11.37
N THR A 145 10.13 -7.80 -11.81
CA THR A 145 9.34 -9.05 -11.79
C THR A 145 8.94 -9.47 -10.37
N GLN A 146 9.79 -9.24 -9.36
CA GLN A 146 9.44 -9.47 -7.95
C GLN A 146 8.28 -8.57 -7.50
N TYR A 147 8.34 -7.26 -7.80
CA TYR A 147 7.20 -6.36 -7.57
C TYR A 147 5.94 -6.80 -8.34
N GLN A 148 6.08 -7.29 -9.57
CA GLN A 148 4.97 -7.81 -10.37
C GLN A 148 4.31 -9.08 -9.80
N ALA A 149 5.01 -9.82 -8.92
CA ALA A 149 4.42 -10.95 -8.21
C ALA A 149 3.56 -10.53 -7.00
N CYS A 150 3.75 -9.32 -6.46
CA CYS A 150 3.02 -8.83 -5.29
C CYS A 150 1.62 -8.29 -5.62
N TRP A 151 1.45 -7.60 -6.75
CA TRP A 151 0.18 -6.93 -7.08
C TRP A 151 -1.05 -7.85 -7.20
N PRO A 152 -0.98 -9.07 -7.78
CA PRO A 152 -2.17 -9.92 -7.89
C PRO A 152 -2.65 -10.37 -6.50
N LEU A 153 -1.73 -10.50 -5.55
CA LEU A 153 -2.02 -10.89 -4.17
C LEU A 153 -2.68 -9.75 -3.38
N ASP A 154 -2.30 -8.48 -3.61
CA ASP A 154 -2.94 -7.30 -3.00
C ASP A 154 -4.39 -7.14 -3.53
N VAL A 155 -4.60 -7.33 -4.84
CA VAL A 155 -5.94 -7.36 -5.43
C VAL A 155 -6.77 -8.54 -4.89
N LEU A 156 -6.22 -9.75 -4.87
CA LEU A 156 -6.92 -10.95 -4.39
C LEU A 156 -7.28 -10.86 -2.90
N SER A 157 -6.39 -10.35 -2.05
CA SER A 157 -6.68 -10.14 -0.61
C SER A 157 -7.71 -9.03 -0.38
N SER A 158 -7.65 -7.94 -1.15
CA SER A 158 -8.67 -6.87 -1.13
C SER A 158 -10.05 -7.39 -1.56
N VAL A 159 -10.12 -8.22 -2.62
CA VAL A 159 -11.36 -8.87 -3.09
C VAL A 159 -11.87 -9.91 -2.08
N ALA A 160 -10.97 -10.69 -1.46
CA ALA A 160 -11.35 -11.65 -0.42
C ALA A 160 -11.92 -10.98 0.84
N ALA A 161 -11.38 -9.83 1.26
CA ALA A 161 -11.95 -9.03 2.35
C ALA A 161 -13.40 -8.59 2.03
N LEU A 162 -13.64 -8.09 0.82
CA LEU A 162 -14.99 -7.75 0.34
C LEU A 162 -15.93 -8.96 0.28
N ALA A 163 -15.43 -10.13 -0.14
CA ALA A 163 -16.21 -11.37 -0.14
C ALA A 163 -16.63 -11.79 1.28
N PHE A 164 -15.73 -11.72 2.27
CA PHE A 164 -16.06 -11.97 3.67
C PHE A 164 -17.09 -10.98 4.22
N GLU A 165 -17.01 -9.70 3.84
CA GLU A 165 -17.99 -8.67 4.22
C GLU A 165 -19.38 -8.96 3.63
N VAL A 166 -19.46 -9.31 2.35
CA VAL A 166 -20.72 -9.73 1.71
C VAL A 166 -21.31 -11.00 2.36
N ILE A 167 -20.47 -11.98 2.71
CA ILE A 167 -20.88 -13.18 3.46
C ILE A 167 -21.42 -12.80 4.84
N ARG A 168 -20.78 -11.87 5.57
CA ARG A 168 -21.22 -11.37 6.88
C ARG A 168 -22.60 -10.71 6.77
N GLN A 169 -22.79 -9.80 5.82
CA GLN A 169 -24.08 -9.17 5.57
C GLN A 169 -25.17 -10.18 5.18
N GLY A 170 -24.83 -11.18 4.35
CA GLY A 170 -25.74 -12.27 3.98
C GLY A 170 -26.16 -13.15 5.17
N ARG A 171 -25.25 -13.44 6.10
CA ARG A 171 -25.56 -14.20 7.33
C ARG A 171 -26.43 -13.40 8.30
N ARG A 172 -26.21 -12.08 8.39
CA ARG A 172 -27.05 -11.15 9.17
C ARG A 172 -28.47 -11.00 8.65
N LYS A 173 -28.65 -10.93 7.32
CA LYS A 173 -29.99 -10.97 6.69
C LYS A 173 -30.74 -12.29 6.98
N LYS A 174 -30.04 -13.34 7.41
CA LYS A 174 -30.59 -14.62 7.90
C LYS A 174 -30.61 -14.72 9.44
N HIS A 175 -30.50 -13.60 10.16
CA HIS A 175 -30.47 -13.48 11.62
C HIS A 175 -29.38 -14.30 12.36
N VAL A 176 -28.34 -14.76 11.66
CA VAL A 176 -27.23 -15.51 12.26
C VAL A 176 -26.30 -14.53 12.99
N LYS A 177 -26.26 -14.60 14.33
CA LYS A 177 -25.46 -13.68 15.18
C LYS A 177 -23.95 -13.97 15.22
N LEU A 178 -23.48 -15.11 14.70
CA LEU A 178 -22.10 -15.57 14.85
C LEU A 178 -21.14 -15.01 13.78
N ASP A 179 -20.85 -13.71 13.86
CA ASP A 179 -20.00 -12.97 12.90
C ASP A 179 -18.48 -13.21 13.03
N THR A 180 -18.00 -13.88 14.09
CA THR A 180 -16.57 -13.95 14.43
C THR A 180 -15.70 -14.50 13.31
N ALA A 181 -16.15 -15.55 12.60
CA ALA A 181 -15.38 -16.17 11.53
C ALA A 181 -15.14 -15.27 10.29
N PRO A 182 -16.16 -14.66 9.64
CA PRO A 182 -15.91 -13.73 8.54
C PRO A 182 -15.18 -12.45 8.98
N MET A 183 -15.38 -11.96 10.21
CA MET A 183 -14.61 -10.84 10.75
C MET A 183 -13.12 -11.18 10.93
N PHE A 184 -12.80 -12.35 11.48
CA PHE A 184 -11.42 -12.84 11.56
C PHE A 184 -10.80 -13.03 10.16
N GLY A 185 -11.57 -13.53 9.20
CA GLY A 185 -11.18 -13.61 7.79
C GLY A 185 -10.83 -12.24 7.18
N MET A 186 -11.65 -11.21 7.42
CA MET A 186 -11.35 -9.84 7.01
C MET A 186 -10.09 -9.29 7.69
N CYS A 187 -9.89 -9.52 8.99
CA CYS A 187 -8.66 -9.15 9.70
C CYS A 187 -7.42 -9.74 9.02
N LEU A 188 -7.44 -11.05 8.74
CA LEU A 188 -6.34 -11.74 8.06
C LEU A 188 -6.08 -11.16 6.66
N MET A 189 -7.14 -10.88 5.89
CA MET A 189 -7.01 -10.29 4.56
C MET A 189 -6.50 -8.85 4.59
N PHE A 190 -6.97 -7.98 5.49
CA PHE A 190 -6.46 -6.60 5.62
C PHE A 190 -5.02 -6.56 6.15
N PHE A 191 -4.65 -7.48 7.05
CA PHE A 191 -3.26 -7.63 7.49
C PHE A 191 -2.35 -8.06 6.33
N LEU A 192 -2.75 -9.07 5.55
CA LEU A 192 -2.03 -9.51 4.35
C LEU A 192 -1.92 -8.38 3.29
N THR A 193 -3.03 -7.67 3.03
CA THR A 193 -3.09 -6.48 2.17
C THR A 193 -2.05 -5.44 2.62
N THR A 194 -1.96 -5.17 3.92
CA THR A 194 -1.01 -4.21 4.50
C THR A 194 0.44 -4.66 4.30
N LEU A 195 0.76 -5.93 4.56
CA LEU A 195 2.10 -6.49 4.34
C LEU A 195 2.51 -6.49 2.85
N LEU A 196 1.58 -6.77 1.95
CA LEU A 196 1.81 -6.76 0.50
C LEU A 196 2.07 -5.34 -0.01
N ARG A 197 1.33 -4.34 0.48
CA ARG A 197 1.59 -2.93 0.15
C ARG A 197 2.92 -2.47 0.74
N ALA A 198 3.24 -2.79 2.00
CA ALA A 198 4.50 -2.42 2.63
C ALA A 198 5.73 -3.05 1.95
N SER A 199 5.68 -4.34 1.60
CA SER A 199 6.74 -5.00 0.82
C SER A 199 6.81 -4.48 -0.62
N GLY A 200 5.67 -4.15 -1.23
CA GLY A 200 5.60 -3.41 -2.50
C GLY A 200 6.36 -2.09 -2.45
N THR A 201 6.29 -1.33 -1.34
CA THR A 201 7.09 -0.11 -1.13
C THR A 201 8.60 -0.40 -1.15
N TYR A 202 9.04 -1.47 -0.50
CA TYR A 202 10.45 -1.87 -0.47
C TYR A 202 10.95 -2.27 -1.86
N PHE A 203 10.22 -3.13 -2.58
CA PHE A 203 10.58 -3.50 -3.95
C PHE A 203 10.57 -2.29 -4.90
N TYR A 204 9.68 -1.32 -4.66
CA TYR A 204 9.63 -0.09 -5.43
C TYR A 204 10.90 0.75 -5.30
N TYR A 205 11.29 1.13 -4.08
CA TYR A 205 12.54 1.87 -3.86
C TYR A 205 13.78 1.08 -4.29
N SER A 206 13.79 -0.24 -4.06
CA SER A 206 14.88 -1.11 -4.51
C SER A 206 15.02 -1.12 -6.03
N THR A 207 13.92 -0.99 -6.78
CA THR A 207 13.92 -0.88 -8.24
C THR A 207 14.34 0.52 -8.71
N LEU A 208 13.76 1.58 -8.12
CA LEU A 208 14.10 2.97 -8.42
C LEU A 208 15.59 3.28 -8.21
N ASN A 209 16.15 2.87 -7.08
CA ASN A 209 17.57 3.10 -6.78
C ASN A 209 18.45 2.44 -7.86
N SER A 210 18.20 1.17 -8.20
CA SER A 210 18.97 0.48 -9.24
C SER A 210 18.77 1.01 -10.67
N VAL A 211 17.64 1.68 -10.97
CA VAL A 211 17.50 2.47 -12.19
C VAL A 211 18.33 3.76 -12.10
N SER A 212 18.26 4.48 -10.96
CA SER A 212 19.04 5.70 -10.72
C SER A 212 20.54 5.45 -10.81
N ASP A 213 21.05 4.35 -10.25
CA ASP A 213 22.45 3.93 -10.30
C ASP A 213 22.92 3.77 -11.76
N VAL A 214 22.13 3.07 -12.58
CA VAL A 214 22.41 2.87 -14.00
C VAL A 214 22.41 4.19 -14.78
N LEU A 215 21.40 5.04 -14.56
CA LEU A 215 21.31 6.33 -15.24
C LEU A 215 22.44 7.27 -14.81
N ALA A 216 22.90 7.20 -13.56
CA ALA A 216 24.06 7.93 -13.06
C ALA A 216 25.37 7.46 -13.74
N GLU A 217 25.62 6.15 -13.85
CA GLU A 217 26.78 5.61 -14.58
C GLU A 217 26.80 6.08 -16.04
N VAL A 218 25.65 6.05 -16.72
CA VAL A 218 25.51 6.48 -18.13
C VAL A 218 25.72 7.99 -18.29
N ASN A 219 25.09 8.81 -17.44
CA ASN A 219 25.24 10.27 -17.47
C ASN A 219 26.68 10.71 -17.20
N LEU A 220 27.36 10.05 -16.26
CA LEU A 220 28.76 10.33 -15.93
C LEU A 220 29.67 10.04 -17.14
N ALA A 221 29.48 8.91 -17.82
CA ALA A 221 30.24 8.57 -19.02
C ALA A 221 30.04 9.58 -20.16
N VAL A 222 28.80 9.98 -20.44
CA VAL A 222 28.48 11.00 -21.46
C VAL A 222 29.08 12.36 -21.11
N LYS A 223 28.99 12.82 -19.85
CA LYS A 223 29.58 14.10 -19.41
C LYS A 223 31.10 14.09 -19.52
N LEU A 224 31.78 13.00 -19.13
CA LEU A 224 33.24 12.87 -19.31
C LEU A 224 33.67 12.89 -20.78
N LYS A 225 32.91 12.27 -21.70
CA LYS A 225 33.21 12.34 -23.14
C LYS A 225 32.96 13.74 -23.71
N ALA A 226 31.85 14.38 -23.34
CA ALA A 226 31.54 15.75 -23.76
C ALA A 226 32.66 16.73 -23.35
N GLN A 227 33.16 16.62 -22.12
CA GLN A 227 34.30 17.40 -21.63
C GLN A 227 35.59 17.08 -22.41
N LYS A 228 35.91 15.80 -22.65
CA LYS A 228 37.13 15.40 -23.41
C LYS A 228 37.18 15.90 -24.85
N VAL A 229 36.03 16.19 -25.46
CA VAL A 229 35.92 16.66 -26.85
C VAL A 229 35.61 18.17 -26.91
N ASN A 230 35.59 18.88 -25.76
CA ASN A 230 35.16 20.28 -25.64
C ASN A 230 33.81 20.55 -26.35
N ALA A 231 32.86 19.62 -26.24
CA ALA A 231 31.59 19.70 -26.94
C ALA A 231 30.73 20.86 -26.40
N THR A 232 30.20 21.70 -27.29
CA THR A 232 29.27 22.80 -26.95
C THR A 232 27.86 22.33 -26.61
N THR A 233 27.59 21.02 -26.69
CA THR A 233 26.29 20.42 -26.34
C THR A 233 26.47 19.07 -25.68
N ILE A 234 25.69 18.78 -24.62
CA ILE A 234 25.45 17.40 -24.17
C ILE A 234 24.26 16.86 -24.98
N PRO A 235 24.43 15.77 -25.74
CA PRO A 235 23.36 15.27 -26.62
C PRO A 235 22.14 14.81 -25.82
N TYR A 236 22.36 14.06 -24.72
CA TYR A 236 21.32 13.65 -23.78
C TYR A 236 21.87 13.50 -22.36
N GLU A 237 21.12 13.97 -21.37
CA GLU A 237 21.15 13.59 -19.96
C GLU A 237 19.85 12.83 -19.66
N VAL A 238 19.93 11.75 -18.87
CA VAL A 238 18.79 10.90 -18.51
C VAL A 238 18.47 11.05 -17.03
N LEU A 239 17.34 11.67 -16.70
CA LEU A 239 16.91 11.95 -15.33
C LEU A 239 15.73 11.04 -14.94
N LEU A 240 15.85 10.33 -13.82
CA LEU A 240 14.73 9.65 -13.17
C LEU A 240 13.81 10.67 -12.48
N GLU A 241 12.51 10.63 -12.73
CA GLU A 241 11.56 11.52 -12.06
C GLU A 241 11.31 11.08 -10.61
N THR A 242 11.18 12.04 -9.69
CA THR A 242 10.75 11.75 -8.32
C THR A 242 9.29 11.27 -8.32
N PRO A 243 8.96 10.09 -7.77
CA PRO A 243 7.66 9.43 -7.94
C PRO A 243 6.57 9.98 -6.99
N ARG A 244 6.34 11.29 -6.99
CA ARG A 244 5.50 11.99 -5.99
C ARG A 244 4.07 11.46 -5.94
N GLU A 245 3.43 11.34 -7.10
CA GLU A 245 2.04 10.87 -7.24
C GLU A 245 1.90 9.41 -6.76
N TYR A 246 2.75 8.52 -7.29
CA TYR A 246 2.77 7.09 -6.95
C TYR A 246 3.04 6.88 -5.45
N MET A 247 4.04 7.56 -4.88
CA MET A 247 4.38 7.44 -3.46
C MET A 247 3.22 7.92 -2.56
N PHE A 248 2.57 9.03 -2.91
CA PHE A 248 1.44 9.58 -2.14
C PHE A 248 0.25 8.62 -2.11
N VAL A 249 -0.17 8.11 -3.27
CA VAL A 249 -1.30 7.18 -3.36
C VAL A 249 -0.98 5.85 -2.68
N HIS A 250 0.26 5.35 -2.79
CA HIS A 250 0.69 4.12 -2.10
C HIS A 250 0.66 4.27 -0.57
N MET A 251 1.15 5.39 -0.03
CA MET A 251 1.08 5.67 1.41
C MET A 251 -0.36 5.82 1.89
N ALA A 252 -1.23 6.47 1.11
CA ALA A 252 -2.66 6.54 1.41
C ALA A 252 -3.32 5.14 1.41
N ALA A 253 -2.94 4.27 0.47
CA ALA A 253 -3.43 2.89 0.39
C ALA A 253 -2.94 2.01 1.55
N ILE A 254 -1.74 2.24 2.09
CA ILE A 254 -1.25 1.59 3.32
C ILE A 254 -2.02 2.10 4.54
N PHE A 255 -2.16 3.41 4.69
CA PHE A 255 -2.88 4.03 5.81
C PHE A 255 -4.35 3.59 5.85
N LEU A 256 -5.01 3.50 4.69
CA LEU A 256 -6.38 3.00 4.60
C LEU A 256 -6.50 1.50 4.92
N SER A 257 -5.51 0.66 4.58
CA SER A 257 -5.51 -0.75 5.00
C SER A 257 -5.35 -0.90 6.52
N LEU A 258 -4.51 -0.05 7.15
CA LEU A 258 -4.39 0.01 8.61
C LEU A 258 -5.72 0.44 9.26
N ILE A 259 -6.38 1.48 8.75
CA ILE A 259 -7.70 1.91 9.23
C ILE A 259 -8.75 0.79 9.11
N ASN A 260 -8.80 0.09 7.97
CA ASN A 260 -9.67 -1.09 7.79
C ASN A 260 -9.39 -2.18 8.85
N LEU A 261 -8.11 -2.52 9.06
CA LEU A 261 -7.69 -3.50 10.04
C LEU A 261 -8.08 -3.09 11.46
N THR A 262 -7.84 -1.84 11.86
CA THR A 262 -8.24 -1.30 13.16
C THR A 262 -9.75 -1.39 13.35
N PHE A 263 -10.58 -1.00 12.38
CA PHE A 263 -12.03 -1.11 12.51
C PHE A 263 -12.54 -2.55 12.67
N VAL A 264 -11.91 -3.54 12.03
CA VAL A 264 -12.29 -4.96 12.21
C VAL A 264 -11.80 -5.51 13.56
N LEU A 265 -10.65 -5.06 14.06
CA LEU A 265 -10.18 -5.38 15.41
C LEU A 265 -11.09 -4.76 16.49
N ASP A 266 -11.45 -3.48 16.37
CA ASP A 266 -12.41 -2.76 17.24
C ASP A 266 -13.81 -3.39 17.26
N TYR A 267 -14.16 -4.16 16.22
CA TYR A 267 -15.40 -4.95 16.19
C TYR A 267 -15.27 -6.27 16.96
N LEU A 268 -14.12 -6.94 16.79
CA LEU A 268 -13.81 -8.25 17.38
C LEU A 268 -13.47 -8.18 18.88
N ASP A 269 -13.02 -7.03 19.36
CA ASP A 269 -12.71 -6.75 20.78
C ASP A 269 -13.89 -7.16 21.69
N PRO A 270 -13.71 -8.07 22.67
CA PRO A 270 -14.78 -8.52 23.54
C PRO A 270 -15.24 -7.41 24.51
N VAL A 271 -16.57 -7.30 24.65
CA VAL A 271 -17.28 -6.37 25.54
C VAL A 271 -18.34 -7.17 26.29
#